data_AF-A0AAW7ZQS3-F1
#
_entry.id   AF-A0AAW7ZQS3-F1
#
_cell.length_a   1.000
_cell.length_b   1.000
_cell.length_c   1.000
_cell.angle_alpha   90.00
_cell.angle_beta   90.00
_cell.angle_gamma   90.00
#
_symmetry.space_group_name_H-M   'P 1'
#
loop_
_entity.id
_entity.type
_entity.pdbx_description
1 polymer ?
#
loop_
_entity_poly.entity_id
_entity_poly.type
_entity_poly.pdbx_seq_one_letter_code
_entity_poly.pdbx_strand_id
1 'polypeptide(L)' 'MTVTHNGKQYTAKKLNDNEWKLSSVDKPRESFTMDRKQMQLAGLLEQVEGKS' A
#
# COMPACT_ATOMS: atom_id res chain seq x y z
N MET A 1 -0.16 7.46 -2.98
CA MET A 1 -0.18 6.96 -4.38
C MET A 1 -1.23 5.85 -4.51
N THR A 2 -1.68 5.51 -5.72
CA THR A 2 -2.60 4.37 -5.92
C THR A 2 -1.84 3.13 -6.40
N VAL A 3 -2.03 2.00 -5.73
CA VAL A 3 -1.45 0.69 -6.07
C VAL A 3 -2.57 -0.32 -6.33
N THR A 4 -2.28 -1.34 -7.14
CA THR A 4 -3.22 -2.43 -7.41
C THR A 4 -2.73 -3.72 -6.76
N HIS A 5 -3.58 -4.36 -5.97
CA HIS A 5 -3.32 -5.65 -5.35
C HIS A 5 -4.56 -6.54 -5.48
N ASN A 6 -4.39 -7.77 -5.99
CA ASN A 6 -5.48 -8.73 -6.21
C ASN A 6 -6.69 -8.14 -6.96
N GLY A 7 -6.44 -7.35 -8.01
CA GLY A 7 -7.48 -6.72 -8.82
C GLY A 7 -8.23 -5.56 -8.15
N LYS A 8 -7.84 -5.15 -6.94
CA LYS A 8 -8.41 -4.00 -6.23
C LYS A 8 -7.41 -2.86 -6.14
N GLN A 9 -7.91 -1.63 -6.15
CA GLN A 9 -7.10 -0.43 -6.01
C GLN A 9 -7.08 0.07 -4.56
N TYR A 10 -5.89 0.46 -4.12
CA TYR A 10 -5.65 1.00 -2.78
C TYR A 10 -4.84 2.29 -2.88
N THR A 11 -5.19 3.26 -2.05
CA THR A 11 -4.31 4.40 -1.76
C THR A 11 -3.29 3.97 -0.72
N ALA A 12 -2.03 3.89 -1.11
CA ALA A 12 -0.90 3.66 -0.22
C ALA A 12 -0.35 5.00 0.31
N LYS A 13 -0.23 5.11 1.63
CA LYS A 13 0.39 6.23 2.35
C LYS A 13 1.45 5.69 3.30
N LYS A 14 2.69 6.14 3.15
CA LYS A 14 3.78 5.84 4.08
C LYS A 14 3.46 6.45 5.45
N LEU A 15 3.48 5.65 6.50
CA LEU A 15 3.27 6.09 7.89
C LEU A 15 4.61 6.39 8.57
N ASN A 16 5.60 5.54 8.33
CA ASN A 16 6.99 5.65 8.77
C ASN A 16 7.89 4.88 7.79
N ASP A 17 9.17 4.71 8.11
CA ASP A 17 10.14 4.06 7.21
C ASP A 17 9.86 2.60 6.87
N ASN A 18 9.06 1.91 7.68
CA ASN A 18 8.79 0.48 7.52
C ASN A 18 7.31 0.15 7.36
N GLU A 19 6.40 1.12 7.40
CA GLU A 19 4.96 0.87 7.40
C GLU A 19 4.20 1.76 6.43
N TRP A 20 3.22 1.15 5.77
CA TRP A 20 2.29 1.81 4.85
C TRP A 20 0.86 1.51 5.26
N LYS A 21 0.03 2.54 5.26
CA LYS A 21 -1.41 2.38 5.32
C LYS A 21 -1.96 2.25 3.91
N LEU A 22 -2.70 1.17 3.65
CA LEU A 22 -3.48 0.99 2.43
C LEU A 22 -4.95 1.20 2.75
N SER A 23 -5.55 2.19 2.08
CA SER A 23 -7.00 2.44 2.13
C SER A 23 -7.63 2.07 0.79
N SER A 24 -8.72 1.30 0.80
CA SER A 24 -9.46 0.98 -0.42
C SER A 24 -9.93 2.27 -1.10
N VAL A 25 -9.77 2.36 -2.43
CA VAL A 25 -10.23 3.53 -3.20
C VAL A 25 -11.76 3.61 -3.18
N ASP A 26 -12.45 2.47 -3.35
CA ASP A 26 -13.92 2.43 -3.41
C ASP A 26 -14.57 2.53 -2.02
N LYS A 27 -13.84 2.11 -0.98
CA LYS A 27 -14.33 2.09 0.40
C LYS A 27 -13.26 2.61 1.36
N PRO A 28 -13.08 3.94 1.48
CA PRO A 28 -11.95 4.53 2.23
C PRO A 28 -11.89 4.18 3.71
N ARG A 29 -13.02 3.73 4.30
CA ARG A 29 -13.09 3.23 5.68
C ARG A 29 -12.44 1.85 5.84
N GLU A 30 -12.38 1.06 4.78
CA GLU A 30 -11.62 -0.19 4.74
C GLU A 30 -10.15 0.15 4.51
N SER A 31 -9.35 0.02 5.57
CA SER A 31 -7.91 0.24 5.51
C SER A 31 -7.16 -0.72 6.41
N PHE A 32 -5.92 -1.01 6.05
CA PHE A 32 -5.02 -1.84 6.84
C PHE A 32 -3.60 -1.30 6.72
N THR A 33 -2.76 -1.64 7.71
CA THR A 33 -1.34 -1.30 7.71
C THR A 33 -0.56 -2.53 7.28
N MET A 34 0.43 -2.32 6.41
CA MET A 34 1.41 -3.33 6.05
C MET A 34 2.81 -2.87 6.44
N ASP A 35 3.58 -3.78 7.00
CA ASP A 35 5.01 -3.58 7.16
C ASP A 35 5.77 -3.77 5.83
N ARG A 36 7.07 -3.45 5.83
CA ARG A 36 7.92 -3.56 4.64
C ARG A 36 7.98 -4.96 4.05
N LYS A 37 8.03 -6.00 4.88
CA LYS A 37 8.09 -7.40 4.42
C LYS A 37 6.77 -7.79 3.77
N GLN A 38 5.65 -7.39 4.36
CA GLN A 38 4.31 -7.61 3.82
C GLN A 38 4.15 -6.87 2.48
N MET A 39 4.59 -5.62 2.39
CA MET A 39 4.60 -4.86 1.12
C MET A 39 5.43 -5.54 0.04
N GLN A 40 6.59 -6.09 0.40
CA GLN A 40 7.45 -6.84 -0.53
C GLN A 40 6.77 -8.13 -1.01
N LEU A 41 6.22 -8.92 -0.09
CA LEU A 41 5.49 -10.15 -0.41
C LEU A 41 4.27 -9.88 -1.29
N ALA A 42 3.61 -8.73 -1.12
CA ALA A 42 2.48 -8.30 -1.94
C ALA A 42 2.88 -7.72 -3.30
N GLY A 43 4.18 -7.58 -3.60
CA GLY A 43 4.68 -6.95 -4.83
C GLY A 43 4.40 -5.45 -4.91
N LEU A 44 4.17 -4.80 -3.76
CA LEU A 44 3.78 -3.39 -3.67
C LEU A 44 4.96 -2.48 -3.32
N LEU A 45 6.03 -3.03 -2.75
CA LEU A 45 7.15 -2.24 -2.25
C LEU A 45 7.82 -1.42 -3.36
N GLU A 46 8.11 -2.01 -4.52
CA GLU A 46 8.71 -1.32 -5.66
C GLU A 46 7.82 -0.19 -6.20
N GLN A 47 6.50 -0.35 -6.14
CA GLN A 47 5.55 0.67 -6.61
C GLN A 47 5.55 1.90 -5.70
N VAL A 48 5.67 1.68 -4.38
CA VAL A 48 5.61 2.74 -3.36
C VAL A 48 6.95 3.39 -3.03
N GLU A 49 8.07 2.67 -3.20
CA GLU A 49 9.43 3.20 -2.99
C GLU A 49 10.05 3.73 -4.30
N GLY A 50 9.72 3.14 -5.46
CA GLY A 50 10.29 3.50 -6.76
C GLY A 50 9.70 4.76 -7.39
N LYS A 51 8.55 5.24 -6.90
CA LYS A 51 7.99 6.55 -7.26
C LYS A 51 8.48 7.59 -6.25
N SER A 52 9.75 7.96 -6.38
CA SER A 52 10.30 9.21 -5.81
C SER A 52 9.87 10.40 -6.67
#